data_AF-A0A846E0V5-F1
#
_entry.id   AF-A0A846E0V5-F1
#
_cell.length_a   1.000
_cell.length_b   1.000
_cell.length_c   1.000
_cell.angle_alpha   90.00
_cell.angle_beta   90.00
_cell.angle_gamma   90.00
#
_symmetry.space_group_name_H-M   'P 1'
#
loop_
_entity.id
_entity.type
_entity.pdbx_description
1 polymer ?
#
loop_
_entity_poly.entity_id
_entity_poly.type
_entity_poly.pdbx_seq_one_letter_code
_entity_poly.pdbx_strand_id
1 'polypeptide(L)' 'PIFSVIGGALFVDAGTDLGSAGSVPGEPGEQRDLPGTGLGYGLGVRVQSPLGPIRVDFGLNTEGDSRLHFGIGEKF' A
#
# COMPACT_ATOMS: atom_id res chain seq x y z
N PRO A 1 -4.88 24.28 -23.27
CA PRO A 1 -5.06 23.70 -21.92
C PRO A 1 -4.01 22.60 -21.64
N ILE A 2 -3.09 22.82 -20.71
CA ILE A 2 -2.12 21.79 -20.30
C ILE A 2 -2.65 21.16 -19.02
N PHE A 3 -3.69 20.33 -19.14
CA PHE A 3 -4.04 19.41 -18.06
C PHE A 3 -3.10 18.21 -18.18
N SER A 4 -2.21 18.00 -17.20
CA SER A 4 -1.41 16.77 -17.16
C SER A 4 -2.32 15.61 -16.80
N VAL A 5 -2.61 14.75 -17.76
CA VAL A 5 -3.48 13.58 -17.61
C VAL A 5 -2.78 12.46 -16.82
N ILE A 6 -1.45 12.52 -16.72
CA ILE A 6 -0.61 11.51 -16.06
C ILE A 6 0.24 12.19 -14.98
N GLY A 7 0.40 11.53 -13.83
CA GLY A 7 1.28 11.95 -12.74
C GLY A 7 2.02 10.75 -12.13
N GLY A 8 3.22 11.01 -11.62
CA GLY A 8 4.02 10.03 -10.87
C GLY A 8 3.84 10.14 -9.36
N ALA A 9 4.22 9.09 -8.64
CA ALA A 9 4.30 9.03 -7.19
C ALA A 9 5.60 8.36 -6.78
N LEU A 10 6.18 8.86 -5.68
CA LEU A 10 7.06 8.09 -4.82
C LEU A 10 6.44 8.11 -3.44
N PHE A 11 6.53 7.00 -2.72
CA PHE A 11 6.02 6.90 -1.35
C PHE A 11 6.91 6.04 -0.48
N VAL A 12 6.82 6.31 0.82
CA VAL A 12 7.36 5.50 1.91
C VAL A 12 6.27 5.43 2.97
N ASP A 13 6.02 4.24 3.51
CA ASP A 13 5.04 3.99 4.55
C ASP A 13 5.61 3.12 5.67
N ALA A 14 4.94 3.15 6.82
CA ALA A 14 5.29 2.39 8.01
C ALA A 14 4.00 1.96 8.70
N GLY A 15 3.98 0.74 9.23
CA GLY A 15 2.82 0.20 9.94
C GLY A 15 3.24 -0.74 11.06
N THR A 16 2.43 -0.79 12.13
CA THR A 16 2.61 -1.76 13.21
C THR A 16 1.27 -2.14 13.83
N ASP A 17 1.17 -3.36 14.35
CA ASP A 17 0.09 -3.84 15.19
C ASP A 17 0.21 -3.39 16.67
N LEU A 18 1.21 -2.55 17.00
CA LEU A 18 1.45 -2.03 18.35
C LEU A 18 1.68 -3.13 19.42
N GLY A 19 2.14 -4.31 18.99
CA GLY A 19 2.37 -5.45 19.89
C GLY A 19 1.09 -6.18 20.31
N SER A 20 -0.04 -5.93 19.64
CA SER A 20 -1.31 -6.58 19.99
C SER A 20 -1.47 -7.99 19.44
N ALA A 21 -0.52 -8.52 18.65
CA ALA A 21 -0.64 -9.81 17.98
C ALA A 21 -1.00 -10.97 18.92
N GLY A 22 -0.29 -11.09 20.06
CA GLY A 22 -0.56 -12.12 21.08
C GLY A 22 -1.81 -11.86 21.94
N SER A 23 -2.41 -10.67 21.85
CA SER A 23 -3.64 -10.35 22.59
C SER A 23 -4.91 -10.82 21.86
N VAL A 24 -4.79 -11.27 20.60
CA VAL A 24 -5.91 -11.77 19.81
C VAL A 24 -6.12 -13.25 20.13
N PRO A 25 -7.34 -13.70 20.51
CA PRO A 25 -7.61 -15.11 20.79
C PRO A 25 -7.17 -16.02 19.63
N GLY A 26 -6.32 -17.00 19.95
CA GLY A 26 -5.74 -17.91 18.96
C GLY A 26 -4.47 -17.40 18.28
N GLU A 27 -3.94 -16.23 18.66
CA GLU A 27 -2.60 -15.73 18.30
C GLU A 27 -2.25 -15.87 16.80
N PRO A 28 -3.15 -15.49 15.86
CA PRO A 28 -2.97 -15.78 14.43
C PRO A 28 -1.78 -15.06 13.81
N GLY A 29 -1.34 -13.94 14.39
CA GLY A 29 -0.15 -13.22 13.93
C GLY A 29 1.13 -14.00 14.24
N GLU A 30 1.23 -14.55 15.45
CA GLU A 30 2.37 -15.36 15.88
C GLU A 30 2.40 -16.69 15.13
N GLN A 31 1.26 -17.38 15.00
CA GLN A 31 1.18 -18.64 14.25
C GLN A 31 1.55 -18.53 12.76
N ARG A 32 1.51 -17.32 12.20
CA ARG A 32 1.82 -17.04 10.79
C ARG A 32 3.17 -16.34 10.62
N ASP A 33 3.95 -16.23 11.70
CA ASP A 33 5.23 -15.51 11.72
C ASP A 33 5.12 -14.10 11.10
N LEU A 34 4.00 -13.41 11.36
CA LEU A 34 3.82 -12.05 10.86
C LEU A 34 4.76 -11.11 11.62
N PRO A 35 5.43 -10.17 10.93
CA PRO A 35 6.48 -9.35 11.54
C PRO A 35 5.97 -8.33 12.58
N GLY A 36 4.68 -8.02 12.63
CA GLY A 36 4.05 -7.09 13.60
C GLY A 36 4.38 -5.61 13.39
N THR A 37 5.51 -5.30 12.75
CA THR A 37 5.89 -3.98 12.23
C THR A 37 6.46 -4.15 10.83
N GLY A 38 6.32 -3.15 9.98
CA GLY A 38 6.91 -3.16 8.64
C GLY A 38 7.09 -1.75 8.08
N LEU A 39 8.03 -1.66 7.13
CA LEU A 39 8.24 -0.47 6.30
C LEU A 39 8.01 -0.83 4.84
N GLY A 40 7.36 0.06 4.12
CA GLY A 40 7.12 -0.06 2.69
C GLY A 40 7.63 1.15 1.92
N TYR A 41 8.02 0.95 0.67
CA TYR A 41 8.32 2.04 -0.25
C TYR A 41 7.96 1.65 -1.68
N GLY A 42 7.75 2.63 -2.52
CA GLY A 42 7.37 2.34 -3.88
C GLY A 42 7.14 3.54 -4.77
N LEU A 43 6.62 3.21 -5.94
CA LEU A 43 6.35 4.13 -7.02
C LEU A 43 4.95 3.93 -7.55
N GLY A 44 4.36 5.01 -8.02
CA GLY A 44 2.97 5.01 -8.47
C GLY A 44 2.77 5.82 -9.73
N VAL A 45 1.73 5.46 -10.46
CA VAL A 45 1.24 6.18 -11.63
C VAL A 45 -0.22 6.54 -11.39
N ARG A 46 -0.55 7.78 -11.71
CA ARG A 46 -1.89 8.34 -11.55
C ARG A 46 -2.36 8.85 -12.90
N VAL A 47 -3.55 8.43 -13.31
CA VAL A 47 -4.13 8.82 -14.59
C VAL A 47 -5.51 9.39 -14.36
N GLN A 48 -5.76 10.59 -14.86
CA GLN A 48 -7.11 11.16 -14.86
C GLN A 48 -7.88 10.64 -16.08
N SER A 49 -8.79 9.70 -15.86
CA SER A 49 -9.61 9.13 -16.93
C SER A 49 -11.03 9.71 -16.93
N PRO A 50 -11.79 9.58 -18.05
CA PRO A 50 -13.21 9.93 -18.08
C PRO A 50 -14.07 9.15 -17.07
N LEU A 51 -13.61 7.97 -16.63
CA LEU A 51 -14.30 7.13 -15.64
C LEU A 51 -13.88 7.46 -14.20
N GLY A 52 -13.03 8.48 -14.01
CA GLY A 52 -12.49 8.90 -12.72
C GLY A 52 -10.97 8.72 -12.60
N PRO A 53 -10.38 9.12 -11.46
CA PRO A 53 -8.96 8.93 -11.19
C PRO A 53 -8.61 7.44 -11.14
N ILE A 54 -7.55 7.06 -11.84
CA ILE A 54 -6.95 5.73 -11.79
C ILE A 54 -5.60 5.85 -11.09
N ARG A 55 -5.31 4.92 -10.18
CA ARG A 55 -4.04 4.83 -9.47
C ARG A 55 -3.51 3.41 -9.57
N VAL A 56 -2.21 3.28 -9.85
CA VAL A 56 -1.49 2.02 -9.86
C VAL A 56 -0.20 2.23 -9.10
N ASP A 57 0.01 1.48 -8.02
CA ASP A 57 1.17 1.58 -7.14
C ASP A 57 1.88 0.22 -7.08
N PHE A 58 3.20 0.24 -7.27
CA PHE A 58 4.07 -0.90 -7.03
C PHE A 58 4.87 -0.64 -5.76
N GLY A 59 4.66 -1.48 -4.75
CA GLY A 59 5.29 -1.39 -3.44
C GLY A 59 6.22 -2.56 -3.17
N LEU A 60 7.27 -2.28 -2.42
CA LEU A 60 8.23 -3.23 -1.84
C LEU A 60 8.20 -3.04 -0.32
N ASN A 61 8.36 -4.11 0.44
CA ASN A 61 8.57 -4.02 1.89
C ASN A 61 9.98 -4.43 2.30
N THR A 62 10.32 -4.18 3.56
CA THR A 62 11.60 -4.56 4.15
C THR A 62 11.79 -6.07 4.32
N GLU A 63 10.71 -6.85 4.19
CA GLU A 63 10.72 -8.31 4.29
C GLU A 63 11.01 -8.99 2.94
N GLY A 64 11.14 -8.21 1.84
CA GLY A 64 11.47 -8.72 0.50
C GLY A 64 10.26 -9.06 -0.37
N ASP A 65 9.04 -8.81 0.11
CA ASP A 65 7.82 -8.94 -0.66
C ASP A 65 7.59 -7.72 -1.56
N SER A 66 6.84 -7.95 -2.64
CA SER A 66 6.34 -6.89 -3.52
C SER A 66 4.85 -7.04 -3.77
N ARG A 67 4.17 -5.93 -4.03
CA ARG A 67 2.74 -5.92 -4.32
C ARG A 67 2.36 -4.82 -5.31
N LEU A 68 1.44 -5.16 -6.20
CA LEU A 68 0.77 -4.20 -7.07
C LEU A 68 -0.61 -3.87 -6.48
N HIS A 69 -0.86 -2.60 -6.26
CA HIS A 69 -2.16 -2.06 -5.88
C HIS A 69 -2.72 -1.22 -7.01
N PHE A 70 -4.03 -1.32 -7.25
CA PHE A 70 -4.71 -0.44 -8.19
C PHE A 70 -6.07 0.02 -7.63
N GLY A 71 -6.54 1.17 -8.10
CA GLY A 71 -7.83 1.72 -7.73
C GLY A 71 -8.40 2.61 -8.82
N ILE A 72 -9.72 2.62 -8.93
CA ILE A 72 -10.50 3.43 -9.88
C ILE A 72 -11.54 4.21 -9.08
N GLY A 73 -11.67 5.51 -9.35
CA GLY A 73 -12.61 6.39 -8.67
C GLY A 73 -12.04 7.03 -7.40
N GLU A 74 -12.93 7.62 -6.61
CA GLU A 74 -12.59 8.27 -5.34
C GLU A 74 -12.68 7.23 -4.22
N LYS A 75 -11.59 7.01 -3.47
CA LYS A 75 -11.61 6.15 -2.28
C LYS A 75 -12.26 6.92 -1.13
N PHE A 76 -13.24 6.31 -0.48
CA PHE A 76 -13.85 6.77 0.78
C PHE A 76 -12.91 6.50 1.96
#